data_AF-A0A7S0QAS2-F1
#
_entry.id   AF-A0A7S0QAS2-F1
#
_cell.length_a   1.000
_cell.length_b   1.000
_cell.length_c   1.000
_cell.angle_alpha   90.00
_cell.angle_beta   90.00
_cell.angle_gamma   90.00
#
_symmetry.space_group_name_H-M   'P 1'
#
loop_
_entity.id
_entity.type
_entity.pdbx_description
1 polymer ?
#
loop_
_entity_poly.entity_id
_entity_poly.type
_entity_poly.pdbx_seq_one_letter_code
_entity_poly.pdbx_strand_id
1 'polypeptide(L)'
;AGCGEGTACPCKEEKPMPTTITLIGRANAGKSSVANALAGRRVASVSPRPGGTVRVQHVQIAPGLSVRDTPPLDAHAEGESSAWAITNDVDASYEQLGLAHQLAAGELSGLFSTAQVRSPYATVRVLAGYVNLCQLYGMQANELLEAGERIDALSPYGLCCALAAKKGFHQSRNGGAPDPHRAGLLIIRDCALGAVPCASDACFVGSPASSQRQAIAVR
;
A
#
# COMPACT_ATOMS: atom_id res chain seq x y z
N ALA A 1 7.50 -12.54 -80.62
CA ALA A 1 7.82 -13.41 -79.47
C ALA A 1 8.57 -12.58 -78.43
N GLY A 2 8.16 -12.66 -77.16
CA GLY A 2 8.73 -11.91 -76.03
C GLY A 2 8.02 -10.57 -75.79
N CYS A 3 7.47 -10.23 -74.62
CA CYS A 3 7.59 -10.73 -73.25
C CYS A 3 6.17 -10.72 -72.62
N GLY A 4 5.71 -11.67 -71.82
CA GLY A 4 6.39 -12.28 -70.68
C GLY A 4 5.85 -11.65 -69.40
N GLU A 5 4.66 -12.12 -68.99
CA GLU A 5 4.00 -12.09 -67.68
C GLU A 5 4.39 -11.02 -66.64
N GLY A 6 3.37 -10.27 -66.21
CA GLY A 6 3.45 -9.26 -65.15
C GLY A 6 4.02 -9.83 -63.86
N THR A 7 5.25 -9.42 -63.57
CA THR A 7 5.90 -9.64 -62.29
C THR A 7 5.16 -8.79 -61.26
N ALA A 8 4.40 -9.43 -60.37
CA ALA A 8 3.82 -8.78 -59.22
C ALA A 8 4.95 -8.11 -58.41
N CYS A 9 4.84 -6.79 -58.19
CA CYS A 9 5.71 -6.11 -57.25
C CYS A 9 5.59 -6.78 -55.88
N PRO A 10 6.70 -7.13 -55.19
CA PRO A 10 6.61 -7.54 -53.81
C PRO A 10 6.16 -6.31 -53.01
N CYS A 11 4.87 -6.25 -52.67
CA CYS A 11 4.39 -5.39 -51.61
C CYS A 11 5.16 -5.81 -50.37
N LYS A 12 6.20 -5.05 -50.02
CA LYS A 12 6.95 -5.25 -48.77
C LYS A 12 5.91 -5.25 -47.66
N GLU A 13 5.77 -6.38 -46.96
CA GLU A 13 5.07 -6.41 -45.68
C GLU A 13 5.66 -5.28 -44.83
N GLU A 14 4.88 -4.23 -44.60
CA GLU A 14 5.27 -3.17 -43.67
C GLU A 14 5.36 -3.82 -42.30
N LYS A 15 6.59 -4.11 -41.86
CA LYS A 15 6.82 -4.57 -40.49
C LYS A 15 6.27 -3.49 -39.56
N PRO A 16 5.35 -3.84 -38.64
CA PRO A 16 4.80 -2.88 -37.71
C PRO A 16 5.94 -2.22 -36.95
N MET A 17 5.91 -0.89 -36.88
CA MET A 17 6.92 -0.14 -36.15
C MET A 17 6.95 -0.64 -34.70
N PRO A 18 8.15 -0.90 -34.15
CA PRO A 18 8.26 -1.43 -32.79
C PRO A 18 7.65 -0.43 -31.81
N THR A 19 6.56 -0.84 -31.16
CA THR A 19 5.85 -0.08 -30.13
C THR A 19 6.30 -0.57 -28.77
N THR A 20 6.73 0.36 -27.91
CA THR A 20 7.15 0.05 -26.54
C THR A 20 6.24 0.75 -25.54
N ILE A 21 5.57 -0.03 -24.71
CA ILE A 21 4.75 0.45 -23.60
C ILE A 21 5.62 0.50 -22.34
N THR A 22 5.75 1.65 -21.70
CA THR A 22 6.50 1.79 -20.44
C THR A 22 5.55 1.91 -19.26
N LEU A 23 5.75 1.07 -18.24
CA LEU A 23 4.96 1.07 -17.02
C LEU A 23 5.66 1.93 -15.96
N ILE A 24 5.05 3.05 -15.59
CA ILE A 24 5.59 4.02 -14.61
C ILE A 24 4.61 4.12 -13.44
N GLY A 25 5.14 4.30 -12.22
CA GLY A 25 4.32 4.47 -11.03
C GLY A 25 5.07 4.15 -9.74
N ARG A 26 4.39 4.34 -8.61
CA ARG A 26 4.93 4.13 -7.26
C ARG A 26 5.21 2.66 -6.94
N ALA A 27 5.89 2.39 -5.83
CA ALA A 27 6.03 1.04 -5.30
C ALA A 27 4.66 0.37 -5.11
N ASN A 28 4.61 -0.95 -5.32
CA ASN A 28 3.41 -1.79 -5.13
C ASN A 28 2.14 -1.43 -5.94
N ALA A 29 2.19 -0.46 -6.86
CA ALA A 29 1.09 -0.14 -7.79
C ALA A 29 0.76 -1.23 -8.83
N GLY A 30 1.42 -2.40 -8.77
CA GLY A 30 1.14 -3.52 -9.67
C GLY A 30 1.84 -3.49 -11.03
N LYS A 31 2.81 -2.59 -11.25
CA LYS A 31 3.55 -2.46 -12.54
C LYS A 31 4.07 -3.81 -13.07
N SER A 32 4.87 -4.51 -12.26
CA SER A 32 5.43 -5.81 -12.63
C SER A 32 4.38 -6.92 -12.75
N SER A 33 3.27 -6.83 -12.00
CA SER A 33 2.12 -7.74 -12.16
C SER A 33 1.43 -7.53 -13.51
N VAL A 34 1.24 -6.28 -13.94
CA VAL A 34 0.69 -5.94 -15.27
C VAL A 34 1.64 -6.40 -16.37
N ALA A 35 2.95 -6.21 -16.22
CA ALA A 35 3.95 -6.73 -17.17
C ALA A 35 3.86 -8.26 -17.32
N ASN A 36 3.73 -9.00 -16.21
CA ASN A 36 3.55 -10.45 -16.23
C ASN A 36 2.24 -10.86 -16.91
N ALA A 37 1.15 -10.16 -16.63
CA ALA A 37 -0.15 -10.42 -17.24
C ALA A 37 -0.11 -10.19 -18.76
N LEU A 38 0.48 -9.08 -19.20
CA LEU A 38 0.67 -8.78 -20.63
C LEU A 38 1.57 -9.81 -21.32
N ALA A 39 2.60 -10.31 -20.64
CA ALA A 39 3.51 -11.32 -21.18
C ALA A 39 2.94 -12.73 -21.19
N GLY A 40 1.82 -12.99 -20.51
CA GLY A 40 1.24 -14.33 -20.33
C GLY A 40 2.14 -15.31 -19.55
N ARG A 41 3.23 -14.82 -18.97
CA ARG A 41 4.22 -15.60 -18.24
C ARG A 41 4.90 -14.73 -17.19
N ARG A 42 5.52 -15.35 -16.19
CA ARG A 42 6.28 -14.63 -15.17
C ARG A 42 7.60 -14.13 -15.75
N VAL A 43 7.67 -12.84 -16.09
CA VAL A 43 8.85 -12.15 -16.63
C VAL A 43 9.56 -11.29 -15.59
N ALA A 44 8.82 -10.77 -14.60
CA ALA A 44 9.34 -9.98 -13.49
C ALA A 44 8.97 -10.62 -12.15
N SER A 45 9.85 -10.48 -11.16
CA SER A 45 9.56 -10.87 -9.78
C SER A 45 8.57 -9.89 -9.16
N VAL A 46 7.54 -10.41 -8.49
CA VAL A 46 6.54 -9.61 -7.78
C VAL A 46 6.61 -9.95 -6.31
N SER A 47 6.60 -8.93 -5.45
CA SER A 47 6.52 -9.09 -4.01
C SER A 47 5.70 -7.93 -3.43
N PRO A 48 4.98 -8.15 -2.32
CA PRO A 48 4.29 -7.07 -1.61
C PRO A 48 5.26 -6.17 -0.83
N ARG A 49 6.54 -6.54 -0.72
CA ARG A 49 7.55 -5.66 -0.11
C ARG A 49 7.99 -4.62 -1.13
N PRO A 50 8.04 -3.33 -0.76
CA PRO A 50 8.58 -2.30 -1.64
C PRO A 50 10.06 -2.58 -1.97
N GLY A 51 10.51 -2.13 -3.15
CA GLY A 51 11.89 -2.31 -3.61
C GLY A 51 12.17 -3.57 -4.46
N GLY A 52 11.14 -4.27 -4.96
CA GLY A 52 11.33 -5.46 -5.80
C GLY A 52 11.96 -5.20 -7.17
N THR A 53 11.61 -4.09 -7.83
CA THR A 53 12.09 -3.74 -9.18
C THR A 53 13.17 -2.67 -9.09
N VAL A 54 14.45 -3.07 -9.25
CA VAL A 54 15.61 -2.16 -9.14
C VAL A 54 16.14 -1.71 -10.51
N ARG A 55 15.87 -2.50 -11.57
CA ARG A 55 16.34 -2.21 -12.92
C ARG A 55 15.18 -2.19 -13.90
N VAL A 56 15.33 -1.40 -14.95
CA VAL A 56 14.41 -1.38 -16.09
C VAL A 56 14.52 -2.71 -16.82
N GLN A 57 13.40 -3.41 -16.98
CA GLN A 57 13.33 -4.67 -17.70
C GLN A 57 12.53 -4.46 -18.98
N HIS A 58 13.07 -4.96 -20.10
CA HIS A 58 12.42 -4.86 -21.40
C HIS A 58 12.02 -6.26 -21.87
N VAL A 59 10.72 -6.46 -22.07
CA VAL A 59 10.13 -7.75 -22.40
C VAL A 59 9.39 -7.61 -23.71
N GLN A 60 9.74 -8.45 -24.69
CA GLN A 60 8.97 -8.56 -25.91
C GLN A 60 7.72 -9.41 -25.67
N ILE A 61 6.55 -8.86 -26.02
CA ILE A 61 5.25 -9.51 -25.85
C ILE A 61 4.81 -10.16 -27.16
N ALA A 62 4.95 -9.42 -28.26
CA ALA A 62 4.63 -9.87 -29.60
C ALA A 62 5.62 -9.28 -30.62
N PRO A 63 5.64 -9.74 -31.88
CA PRO A 63 6.40 -9.07 -32.94
C PRO A 63 5.97 -7.60 -33.04
N GLY A 64 6.92 -6.67 -32.85
CA GLY A 64 6.63 -5.23 -32.87
C GLY A 64 5.99 -4.65 -31.59
N LEU A 65 5.80 -5.42 -30.52
CA LEU A 65 5.26 -4.93 -29.24
C LEU A 65 6.13 -5.36 -28.05
N SER A 66 6.59 -4.39 -27.28
CA SER A 66 7.33 -4.64 -26.04
C SER A 66 6.77 -3.86 -24.85
N VAL A 67 7.02 -4.39 -23.66
CA VAL A 67 6.70 -3.75 -22.38
C VAL A 67 8.00 -3.48 -21.64
N ARG A 68 8.09 -2.29 -21.05
CA ARG A 68 9.20 -1.85 -20.20
C ARG A 68 8.70 -1.67 -18.77
N ASP A 69 9.13 -2.55 -17.86
CA ASP A 69 8.86 -2.43 -16.43
C ASP A 69 9.95 -1.59 -15.78
N THR A 70 9.57 -0.50 -15.11
CA THR A 70 10.54 0.43 -14.48
C THR A 70 10.56 0.28 -12.97
N PRO A 71 11.69 0.63 -12.32
CA PRO A 71 11.72 0.83 -10.89
C PRO A 71 10.64 1.84 -10.44
N PRO A 72 10.20 1.76 -9.17
CA PRO A 72 9.25 2.71 -8.63
C PRO A 72 9.85 4.12 -8.59
N LEU A 73 9.01 5.13 -8.85
CA LEU A 73 9.44 6.53 -8.84
C LEU A 73 10.00 6.98 -7.48
N ASP A 74 9.51 6.36 -6.40
CA ASP A 74 9.88 6.60 -5.02
C ASP A 74 11.00 5.68 -4.51
N ALA A 75 11.77 5.04 -5.41
CA ALA A 75 12.89 4.17 -5.04
C ALA A 75 13.97 4.85 -4.16
N HIS A 76 14.05 6.19 -4.19
CA HIS A 76 14.98 7.00 -3.39
C HIS A 76 14.30 7.83 -2.30
N ALA A 77 13.01 7.62 -2.03
CA ALA A 77 12.31 8.30 -0.95
C ALA A 77 12.74 7.71 0.40
N GLU A 78 13.99 7.99 0.80
CA GLU A 78 14.46 7.81 2.18
C GLU A 78 13.88 8.92 3.05
N GLY A 79 12.57 8.89 3.25
CA GLY A 79 11.86 9.72 4.21
C GLY A 79 11.53 8.87 5.41
N GLU A 80 11.92 9.30 6.61
CA GLU A 80 11.53 8.65 7.87
C GLU A 80 10.00 8.50 7.90
N SER A 81 9.52 7.28 7.70
CA SER A 81 8.11 6.93 7.77
C SER A 81 7.70 6.95 9.23
N SER A 82 7.35 8.14 9.72
CA SER A 82 6.77 8.25 11.05
C SER A 82 5.76 9.39 11.11
N ALA A 83 4.50 9.07 10.77
CA ALA A 83 3.34 9.84 11.23
C ALA A 83 3.41 10.11 12.75
N TRP A 84 4.13 9.26 13.49
CA TRP A 84 4.49 9.44 14.89
C TRP A 84 5.19 10.74 15.26
N ALA A 85 6.16 11.23 14.48
CA ALA A 85 6.88 12.46 14.84
C ALA A 85 5.93 13.66 14.95
N ILE A 86 4.81 13.59 14.24
CA ILE A 86 3.84 14.68 14.12
C ILE A 86 2.64 14.49 15.05
N THR A 87 2.30 13.25 15.39
CA THR A 87 1.06 12.92 16.11
C THR A 87 1.14 12.92 17.64
N ASN A 88 2.34 13.07 18.22
CA ASN A 88 2.52 13.25 19.67
C ASN A 88 2.55 14.70 20.12
N ASP A 89 2.61 15.63 19.18
CA ASP A 89 2.54 17.04 19.53
C ASP A 89 1.08 17.38 19.84
N VAL A 90 0.81 17.71 21.11
CA VAL A 90 -0.54 18.03 21.59
C VAL A 90 -1.02 19.36 20.98
N ASP A 91 -0.07 20.18 20.49
CA ASP A 91 -0.29 21.45 19.80
C ASP A 91 -0.11 21.36 18.28
N ALA A 92 -0.13 20.13 17.71
CA ALA A 92 0.07 19.92 16.28
C ALA A 92 -0.88 20.80 15.44
N SER A 93 -0.30 21.62 14.57
CA SER A 93 -1.05 22.47 13.66
C SER A 93 -1.88 21.62 12.68
N TYR A 94 -2.95 22.19 12.12
CA TYR A 94 -3.77 21.50 11.12
C TYR A 94 -2.96 21.01 9.91
N GLU A 95 -1.87 21.71 9.56
CA GLU A 95 -0.96 21.34 8.48
C GLU A 95 -0.13 20.08 8.83
N GLN A 96 0.32 20.00 10.09
CA GLN A 96 0.99 18.83 10.65
C GLN A 96 0.06 17.60 10.68
N LEU A 97 -1.20 17.76 11.09
CA LEU A 97 -2.20 16.67 11.02
C LEU A 97 -2.43 16.17 9.59
N GLY A 98 -2.46 17.07 8.60
CA GLY A 98 -2.55 16.70 7.19
C GLY A 98 -1.37 15.85 6.71
N LEU A 99 -0.15 16.20 7.11
CA LEU A 99 1.05 15.44 6.79
C LEU A 99 1.05 14.05 7.45
N ALA A 100 0.60 13.94 8.70
CA ALA A 100 0.47 12.65 9.38
C ALA A 100 -0.50 11.70 8.65
N HIS A 101 -1.62 12.21 8.15
CA HIS A 101 -2.53 11.42 7.31
C HIS A 101 -1.89 10.99 5.99
N GLN A 102 -1.10 11.84 5.34
CA GLN A 102 -0.39 11.49 4.10
C GLN A 102 0.65 10.38 4.32
N LEU A 103 1.40 10.44 5.41
CA LEU A 103 2.36 9.40 5.78
C LEU A 103 1.65 8.09 6.10
N ALA A 104 0.57 8.14 6.89
CA ALA A 104 -0.26 6.97 7.19
C ALA A 104 -0.84 6.34 5.92
N ALA A 105 -1.36 7.15 4.98
CA ALA A 105 -1.83 6.65 3.69
C ALA A 105 -0.71 5.98 2.88
N GLY A 106 0.53 6.47 2.98
CA GLY A 106 1.67 5.83 2.35
C GLY A 106 2.07 4.49 2.97
N GLU A 107 2.00 4.38 4.30
CA GLU A 107 2.19 3.12 5.02
C GLU A 107 1.10 2.10 4.66
N LEU A 108 -0.17 2.54 4.66
CA LEU A 108 -1.33 1.70 4.34
C LEU A 108 -1.38 1.26 2.87
N SER A 109 -0.78 2.03 1.96
CA SER A 109 -0.65 1.65 0.53
C SER A 109 0.60 0.81 0.23
N GLY A 110 1.42 0.51 1.25
CA GLY A 110 2.62 -0.30 1.10
C GLY A 110 3.75 0.40 0.36
N LEU A 111 3.77 1.74 0.33
CA LEU A 111 4.88 2.49 -0.26
C LEU A 111 6.17 2.32 0.56
N PHE A 112 6.00 2.25 1.87
CA PHE A 112 7.09 2.07 2.83
C PHE A 112 7.15 0.62 3.30
N SER A 113 8.35 0.16 3.66
CA SER A 113 8.49 -1.15 4.28
C SER A 113 7.87 -1.11 5.66
N THR A 114 7.05 -2.10 6.02
CA THR A 114 6.48 -2.21 7.37
C THR A 114 7.57 -2.31 8.45
N ALA A 115 8.78 -2.75 8.09
CA ALA A 115 9.92 -2.78 9.00
C ALA A 115 10.48 -1.38 9.37
N GLN A 116 10.17 -0.36 8.57
CA GLN A 116 10.61 1.03 8.80
C GLN A 116 9.60 1.82 9.64
N VAL A 117 8.39 1.30 9.84
CA VAL A 117 7.34 1.96 10.62
C VAL A 117 7.73 1.94 12.10
N ARG A 118 8.14 3.11 12.62
CA ARG A 118 8.58 3.24 14.02
C ARG A 118 7.42 3.08 15.01
N SER A 119 6.24 3.62 14.67
CA SER A 119 5.06 3.57 15.54
C SER A 119 3.81 3.33 14.70
N PRO A 120 3.26 2.12 14.70
CA PRO A 120 2.08 1.78 13.89
C PRO A 120 0.79 2.43 14.41
N TYR A 121 0.77 2.91 15.65
CA TYR A 121 -0.45 3.38 16.32
C TYR A 121 -1.05 4.62 15.67
N ALA A 122 -0.22 5.53 15.17
CA ALA A 122 -0.68 6.71 14.45
C ALA A 122 -1.43 6.32 13.17
N THR A 123 -0.88 5.37 12.43
CA THR A 123 -1.46 4.84 11.19
C THR A 123 -2.71 4.01 11.46
N VAL A 124 -2.70 3.19 12.52
CA VAL A 124 -3.89 2.47 12.99
C VAL A 124 -4.99 3.44 13.40
N ARG A 125 -4.67 4.55 14.06
CA ARG A 125 -5.65 5.60 14.40
C ARG A 125 -6.33 6.18 13.16
N VAL A 126 -5.54 6.52 12.14
CA VAL A 126 -6.06 7.03 10.87
C VAL A 126 -6.96 5.97 10.21
N LEU A 127 -6.51 4.73 10.13
CA LEU A 127 -7.27 3.63 9.53
C LEU A 127 -8.59 3.34 10.29
N ALA A 128 -8.57 3.39 11.62
CA ALA A 128 -9.75 3.19 12.46
C ALA A 128 -10.82 4.29 12.24
N GLY A 129 -10.43 5.45 11.73
CA GLY A 129 -11.37 6.49 11.29
C GLY A 129 -12.16 6.12 10.02
N TYR A 130 -11.65 5.19 9.21
CA TYR A 130 -12.29 4.75 7.97
C TYR A 130 -12.96 3.38 8.08
N VAL A 131 -12.47 2.52 8.98
CA VAL A 131 -12.88 1.11 9.06
C VAL A 131 -13.09 0.71 10.52
N ASN A 132 -14.19 -0.01 10.79
CA ASN A 132 -14.40 -0.63 12.10
C ASN A 132 -13.49 -1.85 12.27
N LEU A 133 -12.27 -1.61 12.77
CA LEU A 133 -11.26 -2.65 12.97
C LEU A 133 -11.69 -3.70 13.99
N CYS A 134 -12.44 -3.31 15.04
CA CYS A 134 -12.95 -4.26 16.04
C CYS A 134 -13.83 -5.31 15.38
N GLN A 135 -14.81 -4.87 14.58
CA GLN A 135 -15.70 -5.77 13.87
C GLN A 135 -14.94 -6.63 12.84
N LEU A 136 -14.02 -6.01 12.09
CA LEU A 136 -13.27 -6.70 11.04
C LEU A 136 -12.36 -7.82 11.58
N TYR A 137 -11.72 -7.60 12.74
CA TYR A 137 -10.92 -8.60 13.44
C TYR A 137 -11.75 -9.45 14.42
N GLY A 138 -13.08 -9.27 14.44
CA GLY A 138 -14.02 -10.00 15.29
C GLY A 138 -13.75 -9.85 16.79
N MET A 139 -13.23 -8.70 17.22
CA MET A 139 -12.92 -8.37 18.62
C MET A 139 -14.17 -8.40 19.49
N GLN A 140 -14.09 -9.10 20.61
CA GLN A 140 -15.16 -9.20 21.60
C GLN A 140 -14.98 -8.15 22.70
N ALA A 141 -16.07 -7.78 23.37
CA ALA A 141 -16.03 -6.79 24.45
C ALA A 141 -15.15 -7.24 25.63
N ASN A 142 -15.16 -8.53 25.98
CA ASN A 142 -14.31 -9.08 27.03
C ASN A 142 -12.82 -8.99 26.68
N GLU A 143 -12.43 -9.29 25.43
CA GLU A 143 -11.04 -9.18 24.97
C GLU A 143 -10.51 -7.74 25.08
N LEU A 144 -11.36 -6.74 24.84
CA LEU A 144 -11.01 -5.32 24.97
C LEU A 144 -10.93 -4.90 26.44
N LEU A 145 -11.87 -5.37 27.28
CA LEU A 145 -11.86 -5.11 28.72
C LEU A 145 -10.63 -5.70 29.42
N GLU A 146 -10.18 -6.88 29.00
CA GLU A 146 -8.93 -7.50 29.49
C GLU A 146 -7.69 -6.64 29.16
N ALA A 147 -7.73 -5.90 28.06
CA ALA A 147 -6.71 -4.91 27.70
C ALA A 147 -6.89 -3.55 28.41
N GLY A 148 -7.88 -3.41 29.30
CA GLY A 148 -8.18 -2.18 30.02
C GLY A 148 -8.96 -1.14 29.20
N GLU A 149 -9.57 -1.56 28.10
CA GLU A 149 -10.22 -0.68 27.14
C GLU A 149 -11.72 -0.95 27.05
N ARG A 150 -12.47 0.03 26.54
CA ARG A 150 -13.89 -0.12 26.22
C ARG A 150 -14.11 0.10 24.73
N ILE A 151 -15.12 -0.58 24.17
CA ILE A 151 -15.47 -0.47 22.74
C ILE A 151 -15.72 1.00 22.33
N ASP A 152 -16.36 1.77 23.20
CA ASP A 152 -16.76 3.15 22.95
C ASP A 152 -15.65 4.19 23.17
N ALA A 153 -14.49 3.78 23.70
CA ALA A 153 -13.38 4.66 24.02
C ALA A 153 -12.01 4.05 23.67
N LEU A 154 -11.98 3.23 22.63
CA LEU A 154 -10.81 2.39 22.33
C LEU A 154 -9.61 3.22 21.85
N SER A 155 -8.50 3.14 22.58
CA SER A 155 -7.25 3.74 22.11
C SER A 155 -6.60 2.88 21.01
N PRO A 156 -5.86 3.47 20.04
CA PRO A 156 -5.14 2.71 19.02
C PRO A 156 -4.13 1.72 19.62
N TYR A 157 -3.51 2.09 20.75
CA TYR A 157 -2.61 1.22 21.50
C TYR A 157 -3.37 0.05 22.12
N GLY A 158 -4.49 0.33 22.79
CA GLY A 158 -5.36 -0.66 23.42
C GLY A 158 -5.96 -1.67 22.44
N LEU A 159 -6.42 -1.20 21.28
CA LEU A 159 -6.85 -2.06 20.17
C LEU A 159 -5.73 -3.04 19.78
N CYS A 160 -4.51 -2.54 19.61
CA CYS A 160 -3.35 -3.36 19.27
C CYS A 160 -2.99 -4.34 20.39
N CYS A 161 -3.08 -3.94 21.67
CA CYS A 161 -2.86 -4.83 22.81
C CYS A 161 -3.86 -5.99 22.82
N ALA A 162 -5.15 -5.69 22.66
CA ALA A 162 -6.20 -6.70 22.63
C ALA A 162 -6.04 -7.64 21.42
N LEU A 163 -5.72 -7.10 20.25
CA LEU A 163 -5.46 -7.90 19.04
C LEU A 163 -4.20 -8.78 19.21
N ALA A 164 -3.15 -8.25 19.85
CA ALA A 164 -1.93 -9.00 20.14
C ALA A 164 -2.22 -10.20 21.06
N ALA A 165 -2.98 -9.98 22.14
CA ALA A 165 -3.40 -11.04 23.04
C ALA A 165 -4.21 -12.12 22.30
N LYS A 166 -5.22 -11.70 21.52
CA LYS A 166 -6.05 -12.60 20.72
C LYS A 166 -5.28 -13.43 19.69
N LYS A 167 -4.28 -12.82 19.02
CA LYS A 167 -3.43 -13.50 18.03
C LYS A 167 -2.27 -14.28 18.66
N GLY A 168 -2.10 -14.20 19.98
CA GLY A 168 -1.00 -14.83 20.70
C GLY A 168 0.37 -14.19 20.42
N PHE A 169 0.40 -12.91 20.07
CA PHE A 169 1.65 -12.15 19.89
C PHE A 169 2.18 -11.72 21.24
N HIS A 170 3.33 -12.26 21.62
CA HIS A 170 3.99 -11.97 22.88
C HIS A 170 5.42 -11.50 22.63
N GLN A 171 5.91 -10.61 23.49
CA GLN A 171 7.27 -10.05 23.39
C GLN A 171 8.38 -11.09 23.64
N SER A 172 8.06 -12.13 24.41
CA SER A 172 8.97 -13.23 24.73
C SER A 172 8.50 -14.56 24.15
N ARG A 173 9.46 -15.41 23.78
CA ARG A 173 9.23 -16.73 23.18
C ARG A 173 8.50 -17.71 24.13
N ASN A 174 8.57 -17.47 25.45
CA ASN A 174 8.02 -18.36 26.49
C ASN A 174 6.70 -17.86 27.10
N GLY A 175 6.01 -16.95 26.41
CA GLY A 175 4.87 -16.23 26.99
C GLY A 175 5.36 -15.04 27.81
N GLY A 176 4.75 -13.89 27.57
CA GLY A 176 5.09 -12.61 28.18
C GLY A 176 3.97 -11.61 27.95
N ALA A 177 4.22 -10.32 28.16
CA ALA A 177 3.22 -9.31 27.81
C ALA A 177 2.89 -9.36 26.30
N PRO A 178 1.64 -9.03 25.92
CA PRO A 178 1.26 -8.90 24.52
C PRO A 178 2.20 -7.94 23.77
N ASP A 179 2.43 -8.20 22.48
CA ASP A 179 3.22 -7.35 21.59
C ASP A 179 2.31 -6.48 20.70
N PRO A 180 1.92 -5.28 21.17
CA PRO A 180 1.04 -4.38 20.42
C PRO A 180 1.70 -3.81 19.17
N HIS A 181 3.03 -3.69 19.14
CA HIS A 181 3.72 -3.17 17.96
C HIS A 181 3.57 -4.14 16.80
N ARG A 182 3.80 -5.43 17.05
CA ARG A 182 3.60 -6.49 16.07
C ARG A 182 2.15 -6.59 15.59
N ALA A 183 1.17 -6.41 16.48
CA ALA A 183 -0.24 -6.34 16.09
C ALA A 183 -0.53 -5.11 15.21
N GLY A 184 0.02 -3.95 15.53
CA GLY A 184 -0.12 -2.76 14.70
C GLY A 184 0.48 -2.93 13.29
N LEU A 185 1.67 -3.51 13.19
CA LEU A 185 2.28 -3.83 11.89
C LEU A 185 1.47 -4.85 11.08
N LEU A 186 0.83 -5.81 11.75
CA LEU A 186 -0.10 -6.74 11.10
C LEU A 186 -1.26 -5.97 10.45
N ILE A 187 -1.90 -5.05 11.20
CA ILE A 187 -3.03 -4.27 10.68
C ILE A 187 -2.63 -3.47 9.44
N ILE A 188 -1.50 -2.76 9.49
CA ILE A 188 -1.00 -1.95 8.36
C ILE A 188 -0.71 -2.86 7.16
N ARG A 189 -0.07 -4.01 7.40
CA ARG A 189 0.22 -4.98 6.34
C ARG A 189 -1.05 -5.55 5.72
N ASP A 190 -2.03 -5.92 6.53
CA ASP A 190 -3.29 -6.49 6.06
C ASP A 190 -4.07 -5.45 5.23
N CYS A 191 -3.98 -4.17 5.57
CA CYS A 191 -4.49 -3.08 4.73
C CYS A 191 -3.74 -2.97 3.39
N ALA A 192 -2.41 -2.97 3.40
CA ALA A 192 -1.61 -2.88 2.17
C ALA A 192 -1.83 -4.07 1.22
N LEU A 193 -2.20 -5.23 1.76
CA LEU A 193 -2.55 -6.43 1.00
C LEU A 193 -4.02 -6.46 0.55
N GLY A 194 -4.84 -5.49 0.99
CA GLY A 194 -6.27 -5.42 0.69
C GLY A 194 -7.17 -6.36 1.50
N ALA A 195 -6.63 -7.00 2.56
CA ALA A 195 -7.43 -7.78 3.51
C ALA A 195 -8.24 -6.88 4.45
N VAL A 196 -7.68 -5.72 4.81
CA VAL A 196 -8.44 -4.61 5.39
C VAL A 196 -8.80 -3.63 4.29
N PRO A 197 -10.08 -3.50 3.90
CA PRO A 197 -10.47 -2.57 2.84
C PRO A 197 -10.36 -1.14 3.36
N CYS A 198 -9.59 -0.30 2.67
CA CYS A 198 -9.50 1.13 2.95
C CYS A 198 -9.57 1.89 1.63
N ALA A 199 -10.46 2.87 1.55
CA ALA A 199 -10.58 3.77 0.42
C ALA A 199 -10.71 5.21 0.94
N SER A 200 -10.07 6.15 0.27
CA SER A 200 -10.26 7.57 0.52
C SER A 200 -11.10 8.17 -0.60
N ASP A 201 -11.97 9.12 -0.26
CA ASP A 201 -12.66 9.91 -1.28
C ASP A 201 -11.65 10.68 -2.14
N ALA A 202 -11.91 10.78 -3.44
CA ALA A 202 -11.02 11.42 -4.41
C ALA A 202 -10.72 12.90 -4.08
N CYS A 203 -11.57 13.57 -3.28
CA CYS A 203 -11.39 14.95 -2.82
C CYS A 203 -10.26 15.15 -1.80
N PHE A 204 -9.57 14.10 -1.35
CA PHE A 204 -8.51 14.21 -0.35
C PHE A 204 -7.30 15.04 -0.82
N VAL A 205 -7.09 15.17 -2.14
CA VAL A 205 -6.00 15.94 -2.73
C VAL A 205 -6.44 17.39 -2.94
N GLY A 206 -6.58 18.17 -1.85
CA GLY A 206 -6.56 19.64 -1.95
C GLY A 206 -7.67 20.47 -1.28
N SER A 207 -8.61 19.89 -0.51
CA SER A 207 -9.57 20.72 0.25
C SER A 207 -9.04 21.07 1.65
N PRO A 208 -9.08 22.35 2.08
CA PRO A 208 -8.71 22.74 3.44
C PRO A 208 -9.63 22.03 4.47
N ALA A 209 -9.04 21.65 5.60
CA ALA A 209 -9.61 20.83 6.68
C ALA A 209 -10.89 21.36 7.34
N SER A 210 -11.41 22.54 6.95
CA SER A 210 -12.59 23.15 7.55
C SER A 210 -13.91 22.48 7.15
N SER A 211 -13.96 21.78 6.01
CA SER A 211 -15.14 21.00 5.56
C SER A 211 -15.13 19.55 6.05
N GLN A 212 -14.07 19.08 6.69
CA GLN A 212 -13.86 17.69 7.13
C GLN A 212 -14.40 17.39 8.56
N ARG A 213 -15.53 18.02 8.94
CA ARG A 213 -16.18 17.76 10.25
C ARG A 213 -17.18 16.61 10.27
N GLN A 214 -17.36 15.87 9.17
CA GLN A 214 -18.24 14.71 9.16
C GLN A 214 -17.40 13.43 9.20
N ALA A 215 -17.60 12.65 10.27
CA ALA A 215 -17.04 11.32 10.54
C ALA A 215 -15.64 11.24 11.19
N ILE A 216 -15.36 12.07 12.20
CA ILE A 216 -14.61 11.60 13.38
C ILE A 216 -15.63 11.49 14.52
N ALA A 217 -16.54 10.54 14.35
CA ALA A 217 -17.36 10.03 15.42
C ALA A 217 -17.22 8.51 15.35
N VAL A 218 -16.35 7.97 16.18
CA VAL A 218 -16.51 6.58 16.62
C VAL A 218 -17.87 6.56 17.32
N ARG A 219 -18.88 6.02 16.64
CA ARG A 219 -20.15 5.63 17.21
C ARG A 219 -20.33 4.15 16.98
#